data_AF-A0A8C4KR53-F1
#
_entry.id   AF-A0A8C4KR53-F1
#
_cell.length_a   1.000
_cell.length_b   1.000
_cell.length_c   1.000
_cell.angle_alpha   90.00
_cell.angle_beta   90.00
_cell.angle_gamma   90.00
#
_symmetry.space_group_name_H-M   'P 1'
#
loop_
_entity.id
_entity.type
_entity.pdbx_description
1 polymer ?
#
loop_
_entity_poly.entity_id
_entity_poly.type
_entity_poly.pdbx_seq_one_letter_code
_entity_poly.pdbx_strand_id
1 'polypeptide(L)' 'SPQICEITTHSVSSKLQPYLQTLPVTTKIDKVAWIDYSLVAPLRVTAENLDGQMKVRLVPRII' A
#
# COMPACT_ATOMS: atom_id res chain seq x y z
N SER A 1 -0.74 10.60 -29.20
CA SER A 1 0.16 11.72 -28.83
C SER A 1 1.25 11.25 -27.89
N PRO A 2 2.52 11.21 -28.34
CA PRO A 2 3.66 10.73 -27.54
C PRO A 2 3.85 11.46 -26.20
N GLN A 3 3.64 12.78 -26.17
CA GLN A 3 3.76 13.62 -24.97
C GLN A 3 2.81 13.20 -23.84
N ILE A 4 1.58 12.75 -24.17
CA ILE A 4 0.61 12.32 -23.15
C ILE A 4 1.10 11.04 -22.47
N CYS A 5 1.62 10.08 -23.24
CA CYS A 5 2.17 8.85 -22.70
C CYS A 5 3.39 9.11 -21.80
N GLU A 6 4.25 10.06 -22.18
CA GLU A 6 5.41 10.47 -21.39
C GLU A 6 4.99 11.06 -20.04
N ILE A 7 4.08 12.04 -20.05
CA ILE A 7 3.54 12.66 -18.83
C ILE A 7 2.86 11.62 -17.94
N THR A 8 2.09 10.70 -18.54
CA THR A 8 1.37 9.65 -17.80
C THR A 8 2.35 8.69 -17.13
N THR A 9 3.34 8.19 -17.88
CA THR A 9 4.36 7.26 -17.36
C THR A 9 5.17 7.91 -16.24
N HIS A 10 5.60 9.16 -16.45
CA HIS A 10 6.31 9.93 -15.43
C HIS A 10 5.43 10.16 -14.18
N SER A 11 4.15 10.46 -14.35
CA SER A 11 3.24 10.67 -13.22
C SER A 11 3.01 9.38 -12.41
N VAL A 12 2.92 8.22 -13.09
CA VAL A 12 2.80 6.93 -12.41
C VAL A 12 4.03 6.66 -11.55
N SER A 13 5.23 6.79 -12.10
CA SER A 13 6.47 6.47 -11.38
C SER A 13 6.84 7.49 -10.31
N SER A 14 6.64 8.79 -10.57
CA SER A 14 7.07 9.87 -9.67
C SER A 14 6.03 10.27 -8.62
N LYS A 15 4.75 9.96 -8.83
CA LYS A 15 3.67 10.38 -7.92
C LYS A 15 2.86 9.19 -7.40
N LEU A 16 2.29 8.38 -8.29
CA LEU A 16 1.36 7.32 -7.90
C LEU A 16 2.05 6.20 -7.11
N GLN A 17 3.19 5.70 -7.60
CA GLN A 17 3.93 4.65 -6.91
C GLN A 17 4.41 5.09 -5.51
N PRO A 18 5.05 6.26 -5.34
CA PRO A 18 5.40 6.77 -4.01
C PRO A 18 4.19 6.96 -3.10
N TYR A 19 3.06 7.44 -3.64
CA TYR A 19 1.83 7.59 -2.86
C TYR A 19 1.35 6.24 -2.29
N LEU A 20 1.32 5.18 -3.11
CA LEU A 20 0.96 3.84 -2.63
C LEU A 20 1.93 3.29 -1.57
N GLN A 21 3.21 3.68 -1.62
CA GLN A 21 4.20 3.31 -0.60
C GLN A 21 4.01 4.02 0.74
N THR A 22 3.16 5.06 0.80
CA THR A 22 2.81 5.72 2.08
C THR A 22 1.75 4.96 2.88
N LEU A 23 1.12 3.93 2.28
CA LEU A 23 0.16 3.09 3.00
C LEU A 23 0.85 2.46 4.22
N PRO A 24 0.23 2.55 5.41
CA PRO A 24 0.90 2.16 6.64
C PRO A 24 1.06 0.65 6.72
N VAL A 25 2.32 0.18 6.69
CA VAL A 25 2.68 -1.22 6.88
C VAL A 25 2.43 -1.66 8.32
N THR A 26 2.58 -0.75 9.28
CA THR A 26 2.26 -1.01 10.68
C THR A 26 1.57 0.22 11.26
N THR A 27 0.34 0.03 11.77
CA THR A 27 -0.49 1.11 12.31
C THR A 27 -0.66 0.94 13.81
N LYS A 28 -0.49 2.03 14.56
CA LYS A 28 -0.75 2.05 15.99
C LYS A 28 -2.26 2.04 16.25
N ILE A 29 -2.73 1.11 17.08
CA ILE A 29 -4.15 1.06 17.47
C ILE A 29 -4.38 1.68 18.84
N ASP A 30 -3.43 1.52 19.78
CA ASP A 30 -3.47 2.14 21.09
C ASP A 30 -2.05 2.37 21.64
N LYS A 31 -1.92 2.67 22.94
CA LYS A 31 -0.62 2.96 23.56
C LYS A 31 0.37 1.78 23.55
N VAL A 32 -0.13 0.55 23.47
CA VAL A 32 0.60 -0.70 23.68
C VAL A 32 0.57 -1.60 22.45
N ALA A 33 -0.46 -1.51 21.60
CA ALA A 33 -0.66 -2.40 20.47
C ALA A 33 -0.60 -1.70 19.11
N TRP A 34 -0.08 -2.44 18.15
CA TRP A 34 0.01 -2.09 16.73
C TRP A 34 -0.54 -3.24 15.90
N ILE A 35 -0.92 -2.96 14.66
CA ILE A 35 -1.27 -3.99 13.68
C ILE A 35 -0.33 -3.85 12.49
N ASP A 36 0.31 -4.97 12.14
CA ASP A 36 1.04 -5.15 10.90
C ASP A 36 0.05 -5.50 9.78
N TYR A 37 -0.10 -4.55 8.84
CA TYR A 37 -0.92 -4.60 7.64
C TYR A 37 -0.08 -4.79 6.36
N SER A 38 1.14 -5.32 6.46
CA SER A 38 1.97 -5.64 5.30
C SER A 38 1.18 -6.42 4.25
N LEU A 39 1.37 -6.08 2.97
CA LEU A 39 0.86 -6.89 1.88
C LEU A 39 1.51 -8.28 1.92
N VAL A 40 0.70 -9.33 1.89
CA VAL A 40 1.18 -10.73 1.86
C VAL A 40 1.30 -11.27 0.43
N ALA A 41 0.75 -10.54 -0.53
CA ALA A 41 0.83 -10.81 -1.96
C ALA A 41 0.69 -9.51 -2.76
N PRO A 42 1.09 -9.48 -4.03
CA PRO A 42 0.73 -8.39 -4.95
C PRO A 42 -0.79 -8.20 -5.04
N LEU A 43 -1.22 -6.99 -5.43
CA LEU A 43 -2.64 -6.71 -5.67
C LEU A 43 -3.18 -7.61 -6.79
N ARG A 44 -4.39 -8.13 -6.62
CA ARG A 44 -5.06 -9.00 -7.59
C ARG A 44 -6.18 -8.24 -8.28
N VAL A 45 -6.07 -8.10 -9.59
CA VAL A 45 -7.14 -7.53 -10.42
C VAL A 45 -8.16 -8.61 -10.71
N THR A 46 -9.44 -8.28 -10.54
CA THR A 46 -10.59 -9.11 -10.95
C THR A 46 -11.45 -8.31 -11.92
N ALA A 47 -12.55 -8.90 -12.42
CA ALA A 47 -13.46 -8.20 -13.33
C ALA A 47 -14.07 -6.93 -12.71
N GLU A 48 -14.25 -6.91 -11.39
CA GLU A 48 -14.97 -5.83 -10.69
C GLU A 48 -14.11 -5.12 -9.63
N ASN A 49 -13.03 -5.74 -9.15
CA ASN A 49 -12.29 -5.29 -7.98
C ASN A 49 -10.76 -5.31 -8.18
N LEU A 50 -10.08 -4.51 -7.36
CA LEU A 50 -8.64 -4.59 -7.11
C LEU A 50 -8.42 -5.05 -5.66
N ASP A 51 -8.15 -6.34 -5.48
CA ASP A 51 -8.04 -6.98 -4.17
C ASP A 51 -6.62 -6.82 -3.61
N GLY A 52 -6.49 -6.38 -2.36
CA GLY A 52 -5.22 -6.38 -1.61
C GLY A 52 -5.28 -7.32 -0.42
N GLN A 53 -4.41 -8.33 -0.38
CA GLN A 53 -4.29 -9.21 0.78
C GLN A 53 -3.29 -8.63 1.77
N MET A 54 -3.76 -8.31 2.98
CA MET A 54 -2.97 -7.71 4.04
C MET A 54 -2.83 -8.66 5.22
N LYS A 55 -1.71 -8.57 5.90
CA LYS A 55 -1.52 -9.20 7.20
C LYS A 55 -2.45 -8.54 8.22
N VAL A 56 -2.90 -9.31 9.20
CA VAL A 56 -3.67 -8.77 10.35
C VAL A 56 -3.03 -9.34 11.60
N ARG A 57 -1.82 -8.87 11.92
CA ARG A 57 -1.07 -9.36 13.08
C ARG A 57 -0.92 -8.26 14.11
N LEU A 58 -1.42 -8.52 15.32
CA LEU A 58 -1.14 -7.68 16.47
C LEU A 58 0.35 -7.77 16.82
N VAL A 59 0.98 -6.61 16.94
CA VAL A 59 2.36 -6.43 17.36
C VAL A 59 2.34 -5.64 18.68
N PRO A 60 2.63 -6.28 19.82
CA PRO A 60 2.77 -5.56 21.07
C PRO A 60 4.03 -4.69 21.01
N ARG A 61 3.91 -3.45 21.50
CA ARG A 61 5.03 -2.55 21.75
C ARG A 61 5.67 -3.00 23.06
N ILE A 62 6.60 -3.95 22.98
CA ILE A 62 7.44 -4.29 24.12
C ILE A 62 8.41 -3.12 24.31
N ILE A 63 8.22 -2.39 25.41
CA ILE A 63 9.13 -1.34 25.88
C ILE A 63 10.05 -1.97 26.91
#